data_AF-A0AAU0YQL6-F1
#
_entry.id   AF-A0AAU0YQL6-F1
#
_cell.length_a   1.000
_cell.length_b   1.000
_cell.length_c   1.000
_cell.angle_alpha   90.00
_cell.angle_beta   90.00
_cell.angle_gamma   90.00
#
_symmetry.space_group_name_H-M   'P 1'
#
loop_
_entity.id
_entity.type
_entity.pdbx_description
1 polymer ?
#
loop_
_entity_poly.entity_id
_entity_poly.type
_entity_poly.pdbx_seq_one_letter_code
_entity_poly.pdbx_strand_id
1 'polypeptide(L)'
;MMEEICRALDLETVPRSPTAGQRPVMELAGIPEKLIDWAATRNKATMQRLAELVDQYRKRTRQPLTTKIQPRMMERASHETRPAKKETSWPLPALRERWRDGAVALVGEAVVDNLLRLACLAAAAIRTTVGTVVDVAAAALEITAMSCCRGLRVRPSTLGVWLT
;
A
#
# COMPACT_ATOMS: atom_id res chain seq x y z
N MET A 1 1.35 16.11 6.52
CA MET A 1 0.74 14.81 6.86
C MET A 1 1.74 13.85 7.46
N MET A 2 2.81 13.42 6.76
CA MET A 2 3.77 12.47 7.33
C MET A 2 4.57 13.03 8.50
N GLU A 3 5.03 14.29 8.42
CA GLU A 3 5.73 14.97 9.52
C GLU A 3 4.88 15.09 10.80
N GLU A 4 3.57 15.28 10.65
CA GLU A 4 2.65 15.46 11.77
C GLU A 4 2.37 14.13 12.47
N ILE A 5 2.22 13.05 11.69
CA ILE A 5 2.15 11.68 12.21
C ILE A 5 3.47 11.35 12.92
N CYS A 6 4.61 11.60 12.30
CA CYS A 6 5.92 11.38 12.93
C CYS A 6 6.07 12.09 14.26
N ARG A 7 5.72 13.38 14.31
CA ARG A 7 5.80 14.17 15.54
C ARG A 7 4.86 13.64 16.63
N ALA A 8 3.63 13.28 16.27
CA ALA A 8 2.67 12.74 17.24
C ALA A 8 3.08 11.37 17.79
N LEU A 9 3.83 10.59 17.00
CA LEU A 9 4.23 9.23 17.33
C LEU A 9 5.67 9.10 17.83
N ASP A 10 6.37 10.23 17.98
CA ASP A 10 7.80 10.27 18.29
C ASP A 10 8.63 9.38 17.34
N LEU A 11 8.27 9.40 16.06
CA LEU A 11 8.93 8.65 14.99
C LEU A 11 9.83 9.59 14.19
N GLU A 12 11.08 9.15 14.00
CA GLU A 12 12.02 9.81 13.10
C GLU A 12 11.81 9.32 11.65
N THR A 13 12.05 10.21 10.69
CA THR A 13 12.16 9.82 9.27
C THR A 13 13.54 10.10 8.75
N VAL A 14 14.02 9.23 7.88
CA VAL A 14 15.33 9.34 7.24
C VAL A 14 15.14 9.49 5.73
N PRO A 15 15.94 10.35 5.06
CA PRO A 15 15.93 10.44 3.63
C PRO A 15 16.57 9.19 3.02
N ARG A 16 15.82 8.49 2.16
CA ARG A 16 16.30 7.35 1.37
C ARG A 16 16.28 7.73 -0.10
N SER A 17 17.32 7.38 -0.84
CA SER A 17 17.37 7.54 -2.30
C SER A 17 17.41 6.17 -2.99
N PRO A 18 16.24 5.53 -3.23
CA PRO A 18 16.18 4.24 -3.92
C PRO A 18 16.80 4.27 -5.33
N THR A 19 16.78 5.45 -5.95
CA THR A 19 17.42 5.71 -7.25
C THR A 19 18.39 6.87 -7.09
N ALA A 20 19.68 6.64 -7.37
CA ALA A 20 20.71 7.67 -7.29
C ALA A 20 20.37 8.88 -8.18
N GLY A 21 20.58 10.09 -7.65
CA GLY A 21 20.31 11.34 -8.36
C GLY A 21 18.83 11.75 -8.44
N GLN A 22 17.91 10.94 -7.91
CA GLN A 22 16.51 11.32 -7.73
C GLN A 22 16.28 11.99 -6.37
N ARG A 23 15.14 12.68 -6.24
CA ARG A 23 14.71 13.26 -4.97
C ARG A 23 14.60 12.15 -3.91
N PRO A 24 15.20 12.30 -2.73
CA PRO A 24 15.03 11.35 -1.63
C PRO A 24 13.57 11.23 -1.21
N VAL A 25 13.17 10.00 -0.86
CA VAL A 25 11.89 9.68 -0.24
C VAL A 25 12.11 9.59 1.27
N MET A 26 11.24 10.24 2.05
CA MET A 26 11.29 10.17 3.51
C MET A 26 10.67 8.84 3.97
N GLU A 27 11.45 8.01 4.64
CA GLU A 27 11.01 6.72 5.19
C GLU A 27 11.18 6.68 6.71
N LEU A 28 10.48 5.78 7.40
CA LEU A 28 10.57 5.65 8.84
C LEU A 28 11.95 5.12 9.26
N ALA A 29 12.57 5.76 10.24
CA ALA A 29 13.81 5.30 10.83
C ALA A 29 13.63 3.92 11.50
N GLY A 30 14.70 3.11 11.51
CA GLY A 30 14.72 1.81 12.18
C GLY A 30 14.10 0.65 11.39
N ILE A 31 13.50 0.89 10.22
CA ILE A 31 13.08 -0.20 9.31
C ILE A 31 14.30 -0.67 8.51
N PRO A 32 14.67 -1.97 8.58
CA PRO A 32 15.81 -2.48 7.80
C PRO A 32 15.59 -2.29 6.30
N GLU A 33 16.57 -1.71 5.60
CA GLU A 33 16.54 -1.49 4.15
C GLU A 33 16.22 -2.77 3.37
N LYS A 34 16.84 -3.90 3.75
CA LYS A 34 16.55 -5.20 3.15
C LYS A 34 15.05 -5.56 3.19
N LEU A 35 14.34 -5.19 4.26
CA LEU A 35 12.91 -5.47 4.43
C LEU A 35 12.06 -4.61 3.49
N ILE A 36 12.42 -3.32 3.32
CA ILE A 36 11.77 -2.41 2.36
C ILE A 36 11.96 -2.94 0.94
N ASP A 37 13.19 -3.29 0.57
CA ASP A 37 13.51 -3.81 -0.76
C ASP A 37 12.83 -5.16 -1.03
N TRP A 38 12.73 -6.01 -0.02
CA TRP A 38 11.99 -7.27 -0.09
C TRP A 38 10.49 -7.04 -0.34
N ALA A 39 9.88 -6.07 0.35
CA ALA A 39 8.47 -5.73 0.18
C ALA A 39 8.18 -5.06 -1.17
N ALA A 40 9.17 -4.38 -1.77
CA ALA A 40 9.06 -3.62 -3.02
C ALA A 40 8.96 -4.48 -4.31
N THR A 41 8.35 -5.66 -4.25
CA THR A 41 8.24 -6.64 -5.34
C THR A 41 7.70 -6.05 -6.65
N ARG A 42 6.59 -5.29 -6.60
CA ARG A 42 6.03 -4.67 -7.80
C ARG A 42 6.96 -3.59 -8.39
N ASN A 43 7.62 -2.81 -7.55
CA ASN A 43 8.56 -1.79 -8.03
C ASN A 43 9.71 -2.44 -8.81
N LYS A 44 10.25 -3.56 -8.29
CA LYS A 44 11.27 -4.35 -9.01
C LYS A 44 10.77 -4.83 -10.37
N ALA A 45 9.55 -5.38 -10.43
CA ALA A 45 8.93 -5.79 -11.69
C ALA A 45 8.77 -4.62 -12.67
N THR A 46 8.28 -3.47 -12.20
CA THR A 46 8.14 -2.24 -13.00
C THR A 46 9.48 -1.79 -13.56
N MET A 47 10.53 -1.75 -12.75
CA MET A 47 11.86 -1.30 -13.19
C MET A 47 12.49 -2.26 -14.19
N GLN A 48 12.34 -3.57 -13.98
CA GLN A 48 12.76 -4.58 -14.96
C GLN A 48 12.02 -4.40 -16.29
N ARG A 49 10.70 -4.24 -16.24
CA ARG A 49 9.89 -4.05 -17.45
C ARG A 49 10.22 -2.74 -18.17
N LEU A 50 10.50 -1.68 -17.41
CA LEU A 50 10.96 -0.41 -17.97
C LEU A 50 12.27 -0.58 -18.74
N ALA A 51 13.24 -1.30 -18.18
CA ALA A 51 14.51 -1.57 -18.86
C ALA A 51 14.30 -2.28 -20.21
N GLU A 52 13.43 -3.30 -20.25
CA GLU A 52 13.07 -4.00 -21.48
C GLU A 52 12.43 -3.07 -22.53
N LEU A 53 11.49 -2.22 -22.11
CA LEU A 53 10.82 -1.26 -23.00
C LEU A 53 11.79 -0.22 -23.57
N VAL A 54 12.75 0.24 -22.77
CA VAL A 54 13.79 1.18 -23.20
C VAL A 54 14.72 0.53 -24.23
N ASP A 55 15.13 -0.72 -24.01
CA ASP A 55 15.98 -1.45 -24.96
C ASP A 55 15.25 -1.74 -26.29
N GLN A 56 13.98 -2.12 -26.24
CA GLN A 56 13.14 -2.29 -27.42
C GLN A 56 13.01 -0.98 -28.22
N TYR A 57 12.82 0.14 -27.52
CA TYR A 57 12.73 1.45 -28.16
C TYR A 57 14.05 1.82 -28.87
N ARG A 58 15.19 1.69 -28.17
CA ARG A 58 16.52 1.98 -28.73
C ARG A 58 16.80 1.18 -29.99
N LYS A 59 16.45 -0.12 -29.99
CA LYS A 59 16.61 -0.99 -31.17
C LYS A 59 15.76 -0.52 -32.36
N ARG A 60 14.53 -0.04 -32.11
CA ARG A 60 13.60 0.38 -33.17
C ARG A 60 13.93 1.76 -33.76
N THR A 61 14.25 2.74 -32.92
CA THR A 61 14.39 4.14 -33.36
C THR A 61 15.83 4.58 -33.53
N ARG A 62 16.81 3.84 -32.99
CA ARG A 62 18.22 4.25 -32.86
C ARG A 62 18.40 5.62 -32.17
N GLN A 63 17.38 6.10 -31.46
CA GLN A 63 17.37 7.38 -30.77
C GLN A 63 17.40 7.18 -29.24
N PRO A 64 18.06 8.07 -28.49
CA PRO A 64 18.03 8.04 -27.04
C PRO A 64 16.63 8.34 -26.50
N LEU A 65 16.38 7.92 -25.26
CA LEU A 65 15.12 8.21 -24.59
C LEU A 65 15.05 9.70 -24.25
N THR A 66 14.01 10.38 -24.72
CA THR A 66 13.77 11.77 -24.37
C THR A 66 13.04 11.87 -23.03
N THR A 67 13.17 13.01 -22.36
CA THR A 67 12.44 13.34 -21.13
C THR A 67 10.92 13.28 -21.30
N LYS A 68 10.39 13.41 -22.51
CA LYS A 68 8.96 13.28 -22.82
C LYS A 68 8.48 11.83 -22.94
N ILE A 69 9.36 10.91 -23.36
CA ILE A 69 9.01 9.50 -23.59
C ILE A 69 9.18 8.68 -22.30
N GLN A 70 10.13 9.05 -21.45
CA GLN A 70 10.43 8.33 -20.21
C GLN A 70 9.21 8.15 -19.28
N PRO A 71 8.38 9.18 -19.00
CA PRO A 71 7.20 9.00 -18.14
C PRO A 71 6.17 8.04 -18.74
N ARG A 72 5.97 8.10 -20.07
CA ARG A 72 5.03 7.20 -20.78
C ARG A 72 5.50 5.75 -20.73
N MET A 73 6.80 5.51 -20.79
CA MET A 73 7.35 4.16 -20.63
C MET A 73 7.23 3.65 -19.20
N MET A 74 7.45 4.51 -18.19
CA MET A 74 7.24 4.16 -16.79
C MET A 74 5.78 3.80 -16.52
N GLU A 75 4.83 4.62 -17.02
CA GLU A 75 3.40 4.35 -16.94
C GLU A 75 3.05 3.00 -17.59
N ARG A 76 3.52 2.78 -18.82
CA ARG A 76 3.33 1.51 -19.52
C ARG A 76 3.88 0.32 -18.73
N ALA A 77 5.12 0.41 -18.21
CA ALA A 77 5.72 -0.65 -17.40
C ALA A 77 4.89 -0.92 -16.13
N SER A 78 4.39 0.12 -15.47
CA SER A 78 3.54 0.01 -14.27
C SER A 78 2.19 -0.66 -14.55
N HIS A 79 1.61 -0.43 -15.73
CA HIS A 79 0.37 -1.09 -16.17
C HIS A 79 0.61 -2.55 -16.56
N GLU A 80 1.64 -2.83 -17.37
CA GLU A 80 1.94 -4.18 -17.84
C GLU A 80 2.38 -5.13 -16.72
N THR A 81 2.98 -4.60 -15.65
CA THR A 81 3.40 -5.40 -14.47
C THR A 81 2.33 -5.52 -13.40
N ARG A 82 1.15 -4.89 -13.59
CA ARG A 82 0.06 -5.00 -12.63
C ARG A 82 -0.55 -6.41 -12.74
N PRO A 83 -0.45 -7.25 -11.70
CA PRO A 83 -1.08 -8.56 -11.74
C PRO A 83 -2.60 -8.37 -11.82
N ALA A 84 -3.27 -9.28 -12.54
CA ALA A 84 -4.71 -9.38 -12.48
C ALA A 84 -5.14 -9.55 -11.01
N LYS A 85 -6.23 -8.88 -10.62
CA LYS A 85 -6.78 -9.06 -9.29
C LYS A 85 -7.14 -10.53 -9.13
N LYS A 86 -6.54 -11.21 -8.16
CA LYS A 86 -6.81 -12.63 -7.91
C LYS A 86 -8.29 -12.82 -7.58
N GLU A 87 -8.90 -13.81 -8.18
CA GLU A 87 -10.30 -14.18 -7.96
C GLU A 87 -10.54 -14.64 -6.51
N THR A 88 -9.56 -15.35 -5.94
CA THR A 88 -9.53 -15.71 -4.51
C THR A 88 -8.48 -14.89 -3.77
N SER A 89 -8.92 -14.01 -2.87
CA SER A 89 -8.04 -13.33 -1.93
C SER A 89 -7.64 -14.31 -0.83
N TRP A 90 -6.37 -14.27 -0.44
CA TRP A 90 -5.92 -15.01 0.73
C TRP A 90 -6.56 -14.40 1.98
N PRO A 91 -6.94 -15.21 2.98
CA PRO A 91 -7.44 -14.69 4.23
C PRO A 91 -6.32 -13.92 4.96
N LEU A 92 -6.68 -12.85 5.66
CA LEU A 92 -5.72 -11.96 6.33
C LEU A 92 -4.75 -12.70 7.28
N PRO A 93 -5.19 -13.70 8.09
CA PRO A 93 -4.27 -14.48 8.92
C PRO A 93 -3.15 -15.15 8.11
N ALA A 94 -3.49 -15.81 6.99
CA ALA A 94 -2.51 -16.48 6.14
C ALA A 94 -1.56 -15.48 5.45
N LEU A 95 -2.05 -14.28 5.11
CA LEU A 95 -1.18 -13.22 4.59
C LEU A 95 -0.17 -12.74 5.64
N ARG A 96 -0.62 -12.55 6.89
CA ARG A 96 0.26 -12.11 7.99
C ARG A 96 1.31 -13.15 8.33
N GLU A 97 0.94 -14.42 8.38
CA GLU A 97 1.87 -15.54 8.60
C GLU A 97 2.94 -15.54 7.51
N ARG A 98 2.53 -15.53 6.23
CA ARG A 98 3.45 -15.47 5.11
C ARG A 98 4.38 -14.25 5.14
N TRP A 99 3.87 -13.08 5.53
CA TRP A 99 4.72 -11.88 5.66
C TRP A 99 5.70 -11.99 6.81
N ARG A 100 5.25 -12.54 7.95
CA ARG A 100 6.11 -12.78 9.11
C ARG A 100 7.21 -13.76 8.75
N ASP A 101 6.90 -14.91 8.18
CA ASP A 101 7.88 -15.92 7.79
C ASP A 101 8.94 -15.34 6.84
N GLY A 102 8.50 -14.59 5.83
CA GLY A 102 9.40 -13.92 4.90
C GLY A 102 10.29 -12.87 5.56
N ALA A 103 9.75 -12.09 6.50
CA ALA A 103 10.53 -11.11 7.26
C ALA A 103 11.52 -11.79 8.22
N VAL A 104 11.10 -12.84 8.93
CA VAL A 104 11.94 -13.61 9.85
C VAL A 104 13.11 -14.24 9.10
N ALA A 105 12.84 -14.86 7.94
CA ALA A 105 13.89 -15.43 7.10
C ALA A 105 14.92 -14.38 6.63
N LEU A 106 14.52 -13.12 6.49
CA LEU A 106 15.36 -12.05 5.97
C LEU A 106 16.13 -11.30 7.07
N VAL A 107 15.49 -11.02 8.21
CA VAL A 107 16.03 -10.13 9.25
C VAL A 107 16.18 -10.78 10.63
N GLY A 108 15.68 -12.00 10.80
CA GLY A 108 15.68 -12.73 12.05
C GLY A 108 14.45 -12.44 12.92
N GLU A 109 14.06 -13.42 13.73
CA GLU A 109 12.85 -13.37 14.56
C GLU A 109 12.88 -12.21 15.58
N ALA A 110 13.99 -12.04 16.30
CA ALA A 110 14.13 -11.01 17.31
C ALA A 110 13.90 -9.59 16.76
N VAL A 111 14.35 -9.32 15.53
CA VAL A 111 14.14 -8.01 14.88
C VAL A 111 12.67 -7.82 14.53
N VAL A 112 12.03 -8.83 13.95
CA VAL A 112 10.59 -8.78 13.59
C VAL A 112 9.73 -8.59 14.83
N ASP A 113 10.01 -9.32 15.90
CA ASP A 113 9.25 -9.24 17.14
C ASP A 113 9.42 -7.92 17.86
N ASN A 114 10.65 -7.39 17.89
CA ASN A 114 10.87 -6.08 18.47
C ASN A 114 10.15 -4.99 17.68
N LEU A 115 10.20 -5.02 16.34
CA LEU A 115 9.46 -4.07 15.50
C LEU A 115 7.95 -4.16 15.72
N LEU A 116 7.40 -5.38 15.76
CA LEU A 116 5.97 -5.59 15.99
C LEU A 116 5.55 -5.11 17.39
N ARG A 117 6.34 -5.42 18.42
CA ARG A 117 6.11 -4.98 19.80
C ARG A 117 6.08 -3.45 19.88
N LEU A 118 7.07 -2.78 19.30
CA LEU A 118 7.13 -1.31 19.28
C LEU A 118 5.95 -0.70 18.53
N ALA A 119 5.59 -1.27 17.37
CA ALA A 119 4.43 -0.83 16.61
C ALA A 119 3.11 -1.01 17.39
N CYS A 120 2.94 -2.12 18.11
CA CYS A 120 1.77 -2.36 18.95
C CYS A 120 1.67 -1.37 20.13
N LEU A 121 2.80 -1.06 20.79
CA LEU A 121 2.86 -0.06 21.86
C LEU A 121 2.48 1.32 21.35
N ALA A 122 3.07 1.75 20.22
CA ALA A 122 2.73 3.02 19.58
C ALA A 122 1.24 3.06 19.20
N ALA A 123 0.72 2.01 18.55
CA ALA A 123 -0.68 1.95 18.16
C ALA A 123 -1.65 1.96 19.35
N ALA A 124 -1.28 1.38 20.49
CA ALA A 124 -2.08 1.45 21.71
C ALA A 124 -2.14 2.89 22.24
N ALA A 125 -1.00 3.58 22.33
CA ALA A 125 -0.95 4.99 22.73
C ALA A 125 -1.82 5.87 21.82
N ILE A 126 -1.74 5.67 20.50
CA ILE A 126 -2.58 6.38 19.52
C ILE A 126 -4.06 6.16 19.79
N ARG A 127 -4.49 4.89 19.95
CA ARG A 127 -5.90 4.59 20.17
C ARG A 127 -6.42 5.20 21.46
N THR A 128 -5.59 5.25 22.51
CA THR A 128 -5.94 5.97 23.74
C THR A 128 -6.15 7.45 23.47
N THR A 129 -5.21 8.13 22.80
CA THR A 129 -5.34 9.56 22.48
C THR A 129 -6.53 9.83 21.55
N VAL A 130 -6.67 9.09 20.45
CA VAL A 130 -7.78 9.27 19.50
C VAL A 130 -9.11 8.98 20.16
N GLY A 131 -9.21 7.95 21.02
CA GLY A 131 -10.44 7.63 21.74
C GLY A 131 -10.91 8.75 22.69
N THR A 132 -10.01 9.63 23.15
CA THR A 132 -10.39 10.82 23.92
C THR A 132 -10.95 11.96 23.06
N VAL A 133 -10.63 11.98 21.77
CA VAL A 133 -11.02 13.05 20.83
C VAL A 133 -12.20 12.62 19.94
N VAL A 134 -12.27 11.33 19.60
CA VAL A 134 -13.25 10.74 18.69
C VAL A 134 -13.81 9.47 19.32
N ASP A 135 -15.10 9.48 19.62
CA ASP A 135 -15.83 8.26 19.96
C ASP A 135 -16.09 7.45 18.68
N VAL A 136 -15.17 6.52 18.40
CA VAL A 136 -15.24 5.64 17.23
C VAL A 136 -16.47 4.74 17.27
N ALA A 137 -16.95 4.37 18.46
CA ALA A 137 -18.14 3.52 18.59
C ALA A 137 -19.40 4.32 18.22
N ALA A 138 -19.53 5.55 18.72
CA ALA A 138 -20.60 6.47 18.34
C ALA A 138 -20.57 6.77 16.83
N ALA A 139 -19.39 7.08 16.28
CA ALA A 139 -19.24 7.34 14.85
C ALA A 139 -19.60 6.10 13.99
N ALA A 140 -19.23 4.90 14.41
CA ALA A 140 -19.58 3.66 13.72
C ALA A 140 -21.09 3.39 13.77
N LEU A 141 -21.75 3.69 14.89
CA LEU A 141 -23.21 3.62 15.02
C LEU A 141 -23.91 4.62 14.11
N GLU A 142 -23.44 5.86 14.02
CA GLU A 142 -23.99 6.88 13.12
C GLU A 142 -23.87 6.48 11.65
N ILE A 143 -22.71 5.98 11.23
CA ILE A 143 -22.50 5.51 9.85
C ILE A 143 -23.40 4.31 9.56
N THR A 144 -23.52 3.37 10.50
CA THR A 144 -24.41 2.20 10.36
C THR A 144 -25.85 2.65 10.23
N ALA A 145 -26.32 3.54 11.11
CA ALA A 145 -27.65 4.13 11.06
C ALA A 145 -27.90 4.86 9.72
N MET A 146 -26.94 5.63 9.22
CA MET A 146 -27.05 6.32 7.93
C MET A 146 -27.12 5.33 6.76
N SER A 147 -26.35 4.25 6.79
CA SER A 147 -26.38 3.20 5.77
C SER A 147 -27.70 2.41 5.79
N CYS A 148 -28.24 2.09 6.97
CA CYS A 148 -29.53 1.42 7.14
C CYS A 148 -30.70 2.32 6.70
N CYS A 149 -30.67 3.60 7.04
CA CYS A 149 -31.69 4.57 6.62
C CYS A 149 -31.67 4.82 5.10
N ARG A 150 -30.51 4.70 4.43
CA ARG A 150 -30.42 4.75 2.95
C ARG A 150 -30.88 3.46 2.27
N GLY A 151 -30.79 2.31 2.93
CA GLY A 151 -31.23 1.01 2.39
C GLY A 151 -32.76 0.83 2.29
N LEU A 152 -33.54 1.64 3.01
CA LEU A 152 -35.01 1.54 3.04
C LEU A 152 -35.75 2.29 1.92
N ARG A 153 -35.04 2.88 0.95
CA ARG A 153 -35.66 3.50 -0.24
C ARG A 153 -35.46 2.64 -1.50
N VAL A 154 -35.77 1.35 -1.42
CA VAL A 154 -36.07 0.53 -2.60
C VAL A 154 -37.58 0.66 -2.82
N ARG A 155 -37.99 1.29 -3.94
CA ARG A 155 -39.40 1.37 -4.35
C ARG A 155 -39.96 -0.05 -4.48
N PRO A 156 -41.20 -0.33 -4.04
CA PRO A 156 -41.86 -1.58 -4.39
C PRO A 156 -42.05 -1.61 -5.91
N SER A 157 -41.40 -2.55 -6.59
CA SER A 157 -41.72 -2.86 -7.99
C SER A 157 -43.12 -3.46 -8.02
N THR A 158 -44.04 -2.75 -8.66
CA THR A 158 -45.36 -3.23 -9.03
C THR A 158 -45.24 -4.58 -9.76
N LEU A 159 -45.93 -5.58 -9.20
CA LEU A 159 -46.31 -6.81 -9.89
C LEU A 159 -46.96 -6.43 -11.24
N GLY A 160 -46.40 -6.96 -12.33
CA GLY A 160 -46.89 -6.78 -13.69
C GLY A 160 -46.66 -8.06 -14.48
N VAL A 161 -47.68 -8.92 -14.43
CA VAL A 161 -47.94 -10.11 -15.25
C VAL A 161 -47.60 -9.90 -16.72
N TRP A 162 -46.94 -10.87 -17.36
CA TRP A 162 -47.25 -11.29 -18.74
C TRP A 162 -47.13 -12.81 -18.87
N LEU A 163 -48.27 -13.42 -19.21
CA LEU A 163 -48.43 -14.80 -19.67
C LEU A 163 -47.81 -14.98 -21.06
N THR A 164 -47.51 -16.26 -21.35
CA THR A 164 -47.22 -16.94 -22.64
C THR A 164 -45.91 -16.62 -23.34
#